data_AF-W1Y7S4-F1
#
_entry.id   AF-W1Y7S4-F1
#
_cell.length_a   1.000
_cell.length_b   1.000
_cell.length_c   1.000
_cell.angle_alpha   90.00
_cell.angle_beta   90.00
_cell.angle_gamma   90.00
#
_symmetry.space_group_name_H-M   'P 1'
#
loop_
_entity.id
_entity.type
_entity.pdbx_description
1 polymer ?
#
loop_
_entity_poly.entity_id
_entity_poly.type
_entity_poly.pdbx_seq_one_letter_code
_entity_poly.pdbx_strand_id
1 'polypeptide(L)' 'MIRTGTVQRTTQETDITVKITLDGTQTSSISTGIGFFDHMLTLLAKHGCFGLVVEAKGDT' A
#
# COMPACT_ATOMS: atom_id res chain seq x y z
N MET A 1 21.97 -3.33 -0.99
CA MET A 1 20.84 -4.04 -0.36
C MET A 1 19.59 -3.21 -0.61
N ILE A 2 18.51 -3.80 -1.10
CA ILE A 2 17.25 -3.07 -1.36
C ILE A 2 16.46 -3.02 -0.04
N ARG A 3 15.99 -1.82 0.37
CA ARG A 3 15.16 -1.66 1.57
C ARG A 3 13.70 -1.95 1.23
N THR A 4 13.20 -3.04 1.78
CA THR A 4 11.81 -3.49 1.61
C THR A 4 11.21 -3.91 2.94
N GLY A 5 9.89 -3.78 3.08
CA GLY A 5 9.16 -4.29 4.23
C GLY A 5 7.77 -4.77 3.83
N THR A 6 7.28 -5.81 4.49
CA THR A 6 5.91 -6.32 4.32
C THR A 6 5.28 -6.49 5.68
N VAL A 7 4.04 -6.04 5.83
CA VAL A 7 3.24 -6.20 7.04
C VAL A 7 1.84 -6.66 6.64
N GLN A 8 1.33 -7.66 7.36
CA GLN A 8 -0.06 -8.06 7.29
C GLN A 8 -0.71 -7.82 8.66
N ARG A 9 -1.95 -7.32 8.65
CA ARG A 9 -2.75 -7.08 9.84
C ARG A 9 -4.18 -7.48 9.56
N THR A 10 -4.70 -8.36 10.40
CA THR A 10 -6.09 -8.80 10.36
C THR A 10 -6.75 -8.50 11.69
N THR A 11 -7.91 -7.87 11.65
CA THR A 11 -8.81 -7.66 12.79
C THR A 11 -10.23 -8.07 12.39
N GLN A 12 -11.21 -7.85 13.27
CA GLN A 12 -12.61 -8.14 12.95
C GLN A 12 -13.14 -7.22 11.85
N GLU A 13 -12.61 -6.00 11.77
CA GLU A 13 -13.11 -4.93 10.89
C GLU A 13 -12.39 -4.88 9.53
N THR A 14 -11.15 -5.37 9.48
CA THR A 14 -10.26 -5.19 8.33
C THR A 14 -9.24 -6.30 8.18
N ASP A 15 -8.93 -6.65 6.94
CA ASP A 15 -7.78 -7.48 6.55
C ASP A 15 -6.91 -6.70 5.57
N ILE A 16 -5.66 -6.45 5.94
CA ILE A 16 -4.77 -5.51 5.26
C ILE A 16 -3.40 -6.14 5.07
N THR A 17 -2.90 -6.08 3.84
CA THR A 17 -1.52 -6.39 3.48
C THR A 17 -0.85 -5.19 2.83
N VAL A 18 0.31 -4.81 3.33
CA VAL A 18 1.12 -3.70 2.81
C VAL A 18 2.53 -4.19 2.52
N LYS A 19 3.03 -3.85 1.32
CA LYS A 19 4.45 -4.01 0.95
C LYS A 19 5.00 -2.67 0.49
N ILE A 20 6.14 -2.28 1.07
CA ILE A 20 6.87 -1.07 0.72
C ILE A 20 8.26 -1.43 0.16
N THR A 21 8.69 -0.70 -0.86
CA THR A 21 10.04 -0.80 -1.44
C THR A 21 10.60 0.61 -1.60
N LEU A 22 11.60 0.96 -0.78
CA LEU A 22 12.15 2.32 -0.72
C LEU A 22 13.21 2.59 -1.79
N ASP A 23 13.79 1.55 -2.38
CA ASP A 23 14.85 1.66 -3.38
C ASP A 23 14.48 0.89 -4.66
N GLY A 24 14.75 1.43 -5.84
CA GLY A 24 14.55 0.74 -7.13
C GLY A 24 13.24 1.09 -7.85
N THR A 25 12.77 0.18 -8.71
CA THR A 25 11.62 0.41 -9.60
C THR A 25 10.33 0.59 -8.82
N GLN A 26 9.62 1.68 -9.11
CA GLN A 26 8.45 2.16 -8.37
C GLN A 26 7.14 1.59 -8.91
N THR A 27 6.93 0.29 -8.72
CA THR A 27 5.61 -0.31 -9.00
C THR A 27 4.72 -0.14 -7.78
N SER A 28 3.60 0.53 -7.95
CA SER A 28 2.58 0.69 -6.91
C SER A 28 1.25 0.11 -7.37
N SER A 29 0.57 -0.59 -6.47
CA SER A 29 -0.73 -1.22 -6.70
C SER A 29 -1.54 -1.10 -5.42
N ILE A 30 -2.58 -0.28 -5.44
CA ILE A 30 -3.32 0.10 -4.24
C ILE A 30 -4.80 -0.19 -4.48
N SER A 31 -5.36 -0.99 -3.59
CA SER A 31 -6.78 -1.33 -3.57
C SER A 31 -7.25 -1.42 -2.13
N THR A 32 -7.90 -0.36 -1.66
CA THR A 32 -8.48 -0.31 -0.31
C THR A 32 -10.00 -0.43 -0.28
N GLY A 33 -10.64 -0.42 -1.46
CA GLY A 33 -12.10 -0.32 -1.58
C GLY A 33 -12.63 1.11 -1.52
N ILE A 34 -11.78 2.10 -1.20
CA ILE A 34 -12.14 3.52 -1.12
C ILE A 34 -11.33 4.32 -2.15
N GLY A 35 -11.94 4.64 -3.29
CA GLY A 35 -11.23 5.21 -4.44
C GLY A 35 -10.48 6.52 -4.16
N PHE A 36 -11.00 7.40 -3.29
CA PHE A 36 -10.28 8.61 -2.90
C PHE A 36 -9.01 8.29 -2.09
N PHE A 37 -9.08 7.31 -1.20
CA PHE A 37 -7.93 6.92 -0.39
C PHE A 37 -6.87 6.21 -1.24
N ASP A 38 -7.30 5.37 -2.20
CA ASP A 38 -6.42 4.75 -3.20
C ASP A 38 -5.65 5.82 -3.98
N HIS A 39 -6.34 6.89 -4.39
CA HIS A 39 -5.72 8.03 -5.06
C HIS A 39 -4.67 8.73 -4.17
N MET A 40 -5.00 9.01 -2.90
CA MET A 40 -4.06 9.65 -1.97
C MET A 40 -2.80 8.80 -1.73
N LEU A 41 -2.95 7.48 -1.55
CA LEU A 41 -1.81 6.58 -1.38
C LEU A 41 -0.96 6.46 -2.66
N THR A 42 -1.60 6.56 -3.83
CA THR A 42 -0.90 6.58 -5.12
C THR A 42 -0.02 7.82 -5.23
N LEU A 43 -0.56 9.00 -4.87
CA LEU A 43 0.21 10.25 -4.82
C LEU A 43 1.34 10.17 -3.81
N LEU A 44 1.08 9.60 -2.62
CA LEU A 44 2.08 9.41 -1.59
C LEU A 44 3.28 8.59 -2.11
N ALA A 45 3.02 7.44 -2.75
CA ALA A 45 4.08 6.61 -3.33
C ALA A 45 4.83 7.34 -4.46
N LYS A 46 4.08 8.01 -5.35
CA LYS A 46 4.63 8.74 -6.49
C LYS A 46 5.56 9.88 -6.08
N HIS A 47 5.15 10.70 -5.11
CA HIS A 47 5.91 11.86 -4.65
C HIS A 47 6.96 11.51 -3.59
N GLY A 48 6.80 10.37 -2.90
CA GLY A 48 7.78 9.83 -1.97
C GLY A 48 8.92 9.04 -2.62
N CYS A 49 8.84 8.80 -3.93
CA CYS A 49 9.82 8.01 -4.68
C CYS A 49 10.00 6.57 -4.15
N PHE A 50 8.91 5.91 -3.73
CA PHE A 50 8.91 4.50 -3.35
C PHE A 50 7.78 3.69 -4.01
N GLY A 51 7.98 2.37 -4.10
CA GLY A 51 6.94 1.42 -4.49
C GLY A 51 6.04 1.05 -3.31
N LEU A 52 4.72 1.03 -3.53
CA LEU A 52 3.74 0.73 -2.50
C LEU A 52 2.65 -0.21 -3.03
N VAL A 53 2.56 -1.40 -2.45
CA VAL A 53 1.44 -2.33 -2.68
C VAL A 53 0.57 -2.35 -1.44
N VAL A 54 -0.72 -2.08 -1.60
CA VAL A 54 -1.72 -2.13 -0.53
C VAL A 54 -2.92 -2.92 -1.01
N GLU A 55 -3.26 -3.96 -0.28
CA GLU A 55 -4.52 -4.68 -0.40
C GLU A 55 -5.23 -4.56 0.94
N ALA A 56 -6.39 -3.91 0.95
CA ALA A 56 -7.23 -3.84 2.12
C ALA A 56 -8.66 -4.25 1.77
N LYS A 57 -9.24 -5.06 2.65
CA LYS A 57 -10.66 -5.41 2.67
C LYS A 57 -11.18 -5.07 4.06
N GLY A 58 -12.37 -4.48 4.12
CA GLY A 58 -13.03 -4.18 5.38
C GLY A 58 -14.54 -4.23 5.22
N ASP A 59 -15.24 -3.96 6.32
CA ASP A 59 -16.69 -4.16 6.44
C ASP A 59 -17.55 -3.02 5.85
N THR A 60 -17.02 -2.28 4.86
CA THR A 60 -17.71 -1.18 4.17
C THR A 60 -18.94 -1.63 3.38
#